data_AF-A0A212F460-F1
#
_entry.id   AF-A0A212F460-F1
#
_cell.length_a   1.000
_cell.length_b   1.000
_cell.length_c   1.000
_cell.angle_alpha   90.00
_cell.angle_beta   90.00
_cell.angle_gamma   90.00
#
_symmetry.space_group_name_H-M   'P 1'
#
loop_
_entity.id
_entity.type
_entity.pdbx_description
1 polymer ?
#
loop_
_entity_poly.entity_id
_entity_poly.type
_entity_poly.pdbx_seq_one_letter_code
_entity_poly.pdbx_strand_id
1 'polypeptide(L)'
;MLHRFKDITIALFALLQCVSFVHSIDCFKCVSMNGQFPPCDDPFHNNHSLNMLEGPCMGGRKGRDGLFPATSCIKMAGVFDDTGESITVRGCGLDSGTATTDTEIIRMSHCGRFYYNDR
;
A
#
# COMPACT_ATOMS: atom_id res chain seq x y z
N MET A 1 -21.48 33.24 34.94
CA MET A 1 -20.76 33.39 33.65
C MET A 1 -19.55 32.45 33.55
N LEU A 2 -18.69 32.39 34.60
CA LEU A 2 -17.50 31.53 34.63
C LEU A 2 -17.76 30.02 34.44
N HIS A 3 -18.82 29.47 35.06
CA HIS A 3 -19.16 28.04 34.93
C HIS A 3 -19.48 27.63 33.48
N ARG A 4 -20.27 28.43 32.75
CA ARG A 4 -20.60 28.16 31.34
C ARG A 4 -19.36 28.18 30.44
N PHE A 5 -18.36 29.00 30.75
CA PHE A 5 -17.10 29.04 29.98
C PHE A 5 -16.27 27.77 30.20
N LYS A 6 -16.21 27.29 31.45
CA LYS A 6 -15.52 26.05 31.81
C LYS A 6 -16.17 24.82 31.16
N ASP A 7 -17.50 24.76 31.13
CA ASP A 7 -18.24 23.67 30.50
C ASP A 7 -18.01 23.63 28.97
N ILE A 8 -17.96 24.79 28.31
CA ILE A 8 -17.64 24.91 26.88
C ILE A 8 -16.20 24.44 26.59
N THR A 9 -15.23 24.84 27.43
CA THR A 9 -13.83 24.40 27.24
C THR A 9 -13.66 22.91 27.43
N ILE A 10 -14.37 22.30 28.40
CA ILE A 10 -14.34 20.85 28.64
C ILE A 10 -14.98 20.12 27.46
N ALA A 11 -16.12 20.60 26.96
CA ALA A 11 -16.79 20.03 25.80
C ALA A 11 -15.91 20.09 24.54
N LEU A 12 -15.21 21.21 24.32
CA LEU A 12 -14.29 21.37 23.18
C LEU A 12 -13.09 20.41 23.28
N PHE A 13 -12.50 20.26 24.47
CA PHE A 13 -11.39 19.34 24.71
C PHE A 13 -11.82 17.88 24.54
N ALA A 14 -13.04 17.52 24.97
CA ALA A 14 -13.63 16.21 24.74
C ALA A 14 -13.87 15.94 23.25
N LEU A 15 -14.31 16.94 22.48
CA LEU A 15 -14.51 16.82 21.03
C LEU A 15 -13.20 16.59 20.27
N LEU A 16 -12.12 17.26 20.69
CA LEU A 16 -10.76 17.11 20.13
C LEU A 16 -10.16 15.73 20.40
N GLN A 17 -10.63 15.00 21.41
CA GLN A 17 -10.17 13.63 21.71
C GLN A 17 -10.85 12.57 20.82
N CYS A 18 -11.89 12.94 20.06
CA CYS A 18 -12.61 12.03 19.16
C CYS A 18 -12.04 11.97 17.73
N VAL A 19 -10.91 12.65 17.45
CA VAL A 19 -10.31 12.62 16.11
C VAL A 19 -9.68 11.24 15.90
N SER A 20 -10.33 10.42 15.06
CA SER A 20 -9.81 9.12 14.68
C SER A 20 -8.65 9.31 13.71
N PHE A 21 -7.47 8.81 14.04
CA PHE A 21 -6.36 8.77 13.09
C PHE A 21 -6.66 7.70 12.03
N VAL A 22 -6.61 8.09 10.74
CA VAL A 22 -6.67 7.14 9.65
C VAL A 22 -5.29 6.49 9.54
N HIS A 23 -5.20 5.21 9.87
CA HIS A 23 -3.96 4.45 9.77
C HIS A 23 -3.86 3.80 8.39
N SER A 24 -2.76 4.07 7.68
CA SER A 24 -2.29 3.21 6.59
C SER A 24 -1.46 2.08 7.19
N ILE A 25 -1.39 0.95 6.48
CA ILE A 25 -0.39 -0.07 6.79
C ILE A 25 0.99 0.37 6.28
N ASP A 26 2.02 -0.32 6.75
CA ASP A 26 3.38 -0.23 6.20
C ASP A 26 3.64 -1.47 5.34
N CYS A 27 4.32 -1.29 4.20
CA CYS A 27 4.66 -2.41 3.31
C CYS A 27 6.12 -2.33 2.87
N PHE A 28 6.69 -3.50 2.56
CA PHE A 28 7.92 -3.52 1.78
C PHE A 28 7.64 -2.99 0.37
N LYS A 29 8.41 -2.00 -0.08
CA LYS A 29 8.31 -1.36 -1.39
C LYS A 29 9.65 -1.45 -2.08
N CYS A 30 9.70 -2.17 -3.19
CA CYS A 30 10.94 -2.45 -3.91
C CYS A 30 10.67 -3.01 -5.30
N VAL A 31 11.68 -2.93 -6.16
CA VAL A 31 11.72 -3.63 -7.46
C VAL A 31 13.05 -4.37 -7.56
N SER A 32 13.01 -5.63 -7.98
CA SER A 32 14.17 -6.41 -8.40
C SER A 32 13.98 -6.81 -9.85
N MET A 33 14.92 -6.41 -10.70
CA MET A 33 14.98 -6.83 -12.10
C MET A 33 16.08 -7.88 -12.22
N ASN A 34 15.80 -9.02 -12.83
CA ASN A 34 16.75 -10.09 -13.08
C ASN A 34 17.61 -10.46 -11.84
N GLY A 35 16.98 -10.52 -10.66
CA GLY A 35 17.63 -10.84 -9.39
C GLY A 35 18.64 -9.82 -8.87
N GLN A 36 18.69 -8.60 -9.43
CA GLN A 36 19.67 -7.58 -9.04
C GLN A 36 19.42 -7.00 -7.63
N PHE A 37 18.27 -7.28 -7.03
CA PHE A 37 17.98 -6.89 -5.65
C PHE A 37 17.41 -8.05 -4.82
N PRO A 38 18.28 -8.99 -4.39
CA PRO A 38 17.89 -10.21 -3.68
C PRO A 38 16.99 -9.99 -2.44
N PRO A 39 17.18 -8.92 -1.63
CA PRO A 39 16.27 -8.63 -0.52
C PRO A 39 14.79 -8.45 -0.93
N CYS A 40 14.52 -7.99 -2.15
CA CYS A 40 13.16 -7.83 -2.66
C CYS A 40 12.54 -9.16 -3.13
N ASP A 41 13.38 -10.04 -3.67
CA ASP A 41 12.99 -11.36 -4.17
C ASP A 41 12.64 -12.34 -3.03
N ASP A 42 13.25 -12.17 -1.86
CA ASP A 42 13.18 -13.10 -0.74
C ASP A 42 11.73 -13.51 -0.32
N PRO A 43 11.49 -14.77 0.04
CA PRO A 43 10.17 -15.28 0.40
C PRO A 43 9.55 -14.80 1.73
N PHE A 44 10.04 -13.72 2.39
CA PHE A 44 9.55 -13.12 3.67
C PHE A 44 10.47 -13.35 4.90
N HIS A 45 11.78 -13.29 4.74
CA HIS A 45 12.73 -13.07 5.82
C HIS A 45 12.98 -11.56 6.02
N ASN A 46 12.68 -11.09 7.24
CA ASN A 46 12.94 -9.73 7.70
C ASN A 46 14.41 -9.47 8.07
N ASN A 47 15.34 -10.36 7.74
CA ASN A 47 16.76 -10.21 8.06
C ASN A 47 17.50 -9.23 7.11
N HIS A 48 16.74 -8.44 6.35
CA HIS A 48 17.24 -7.42 5.46
C HIS A 48 16.81 -6.03 5.96
N SER A 49 17.47 -5.01 5.43
CA SER A 49 17.33 -3.62 5.89
C SER A 49 15.87 -3.12 5.92
N LEU A 50 15.49 -2.44 6.99
CA LEU A 50 14.25 -1.66 7.10
C LEU A 50 14.13 -0.55 6.04
N ASN A 51 15.18 -0.28 5.26
CA ASN A 51 15.18 0.72 4.19
C ASN A 51 14.14 0.44 3.08
N MET A 52 13.62 -0.78 2.99
CA MET A 52 12.56 -1.13 2.04
C MET A 52 11.15 -0.98 2.63
N LEU A 53 11.03 -0.74 3.94
CA LEU A 53 9.74 -0.56 4.59
C LEU A 53 9.25 0.87 4.33
N GLU A 54 8.14 1.00 3.63
CA GLU A 54 7.47 2.27 3.37
C GLU A 54 6.31 2.43 4.36
N GLY A 55 6.34 3.53 5.12
CA GLY A 55 5.29 3.93 6.07
C GLY A 55 5.20 5.46 6.19
N PRO A 56 4.01 6.08 6.05
CA PRO A 56 2.72 5.48 5.70
C PRO A 56 2.68 4.98 4.24
N CYS A 57 2.26 3.74 4.01
CA CYS A 57 2.15 3.21 2.65
C CYS A 57 0.90 3.78 1.96
N MET A 58 1.09 4.41 0.80
CA MET A 58 0.02 5.03 0.05
C MET A 58 -0.01 4.48 -1.38
N GLY A 59 -1.22 4.19 -1.88
CA GLY A 59 -1.43 3.64 -3.22
C GLY A 59 -2.39 4.49 -4.06
N GLY A 60 -2.35 4.32 -5.38
CA GLY A 60 -3.32 4.92 -6.29
C GLY A 60 -4.66 4.19 -6.23
N ARG A 61 -5.76 4.92 -6.43
CA ARG A 61 -7.12 4.36 -6.50
C ARG A 61 -7.68 4.55 -7.90
N LYS A 62 -8.22 3.49 -8.51
CA LYS A 62 -8.76 3.55 -9.87
C LYS A 62 -9.85 4.63 -9.98
N GLY A 63 -9.74 5.48 -11.00
CA GLY A 63 -10.70 6.57 -11.26
C GLY A 63 -10.63 7.73 -10.28
N ARG A 64 -9.53 7.87 -9.53
CA ARG A 64 -9.29 8.99 -8.60
C ARG A 64 -7.85 9.49 -8.74
N ASP A 65 -7.71 10.81 -8.68
CA ASP A 65 -6.40 11.44 -8.68
C ASP A 65 -5.82 11.48 -7.26
N GLY A 66 -4.51 11.26 -7.16
CA GLY A 66 -3.77 11.30 -5.90
C GLY A 66 -3.58 9.93 -5.23
N LEU A 67 -3.05 9.98 -4.02
CA LEU A 67 -2.66 8.81 -3.23
C LEU A 67 -3.60 8.63 -2.04
N PHE A 68 -3.91 7.38 -1.74
CA PHE A 68 -4.84 6.98 -0.69
C PHE A 68 -4.16 5.99 0.28
N PRO A 69 -4.56 5.98 1.57
CA PRO A 69 -4.04 5.02 2.54
C PRO A 69 -4.19 3.59 2.04
N ALA A 70 -3.06 2.87 1.98
CA ALA A 70 -3.06 1.48 1.57
C ALA A 70 -3.69 0.59 2.64
N THR A 71 -4.38 -0.46 2.19
CA THR A 71 -5.00 -1.47 3.04
C THR A 71 -4.41 -2.86 2.82
N SER A 72 -3.53 -3.02 1.83
CA SER A 72 -2.91 -4.30 1.48
C SER A 72 -1.51 -4.11 0.89
N CYS A 73 -0.61 -5.05 1.19
CA CYS A 73 0.71 -5.10 0.56
C CYS A 73 0.67 -6.05 -0.64
N ILE A 74 1.24 -5.63 -1.76
CA ILE A 74 1.34 -6.45 -2.97
C ILE A 74 2.77 -6.97 -3.14
N LYS A 75 2.89 -8.24 -3.56
CA LYS A 75 4.13 -8.82 -4.10
C LYS A 75 3.79 -9.49 -5.43
N MET A 76 4.36 -8.99 -6.51
CA MET A 76 4.26 -9.57 -7.85
C MET A 76 5.62 -10.14 -8.20
N ALA A 77 5.68 -11.40 -8.62
CA ALA A 77 6.87 -12.01 -9.18
C ALA A 77 6.50 -12.60 -10.54
N GLY A 78 7.33 -12.36 -11.55
CA GLY A 78 7.03 -12.76 -12.92
C GLY A 78 8.27 -12.82 -13.80
N VAL A 79 8.04 -13.13 -15.07
CA VAL A 79 9.05 -13.21 -16.12
C VAL A 79 8.51 -12.44 -17.32
N PHE A 80 9.35 -11.62 -17.95
CA PHE A 80 8.99 -10.93 -19.18
C PHE A 80 8.92 -11.91 -20.35
N ASP A 81 7.81 -11.89 -21.10
CA ASP A 81 7.58 -12.84 -22.19
C ASP A 81 8.51 -12.65 -23.39
N ASP A 82 9.02 -11.43 -23.60
CA ASP A 82 9.90 -11.06 -24.71
C ASP A 82 11.39 -11.33 -24.40
N THR A 83 11.87 -11.04 -23.18
CA THR A 83 13.29 -11.19 -22.80
C THR A 83 13.59 -12.39 -21.91
N GLY A 84 12.58 -12.98 -21.25
CA GLY A 84 12.78 -14.03 -20.26
C GLY A 84 13.38 -13.53 -18.93
N GLU A 85 13.52 -12.21 -18.75
CA GLU A 85 14.06 -11.63 -17.53
C GLU A 85 13.05 -11.74 -16.38
N SER A 86 13.53 -12.07 -15.18
CA SER A 86 12.67 -12.08 -14.00
C SER A 86 12.42 -10.68 -13.45
N ILE A 87 11.28 -10.49 -12.81
CA ILE A 87 10.96 -9.27 -12.08
C ILE A 87 10.21 -9.61 -10.79
N THR A 88 10.58 -8.93 -9.70
CA THR A 88 9.80 -8.88 -8.48
C THR A 88 9.47 -7.43 -8.14
N VAL A 89 8.19 -7.13 -7.89
CA VAL A 89 7.70 -5.81 -7.48
C VAL A 89 6.94 -5.97 -6.18
N ARG A 90 7.29 -5.16 -5.17
CA ARG A 90 6.48 -4.99 -3.96
C ARG A 90 6.05 -3.55 -3.81
N GLY A 91 4.86 -3.36 -3.25
CA GLY A 91 4.36 -2.01 -3.00
C GLY A 91 3.06 -1.94 -2.23
N CYS A 92 2.51 -0.74 -2.21
CA CYS A 92 1.26 -0.40 -1.55
C CYS A 92 0.08 -0.66 -2.51
N GLY A 93 -0.97 -1.32 -2.02
CA GLY A 93 -2.22 -1.52 -2.73
C GLY A 93 -3.43 -1.17 -1.87
N LEU A 94 -4.50 -0.73 -2.53
CA LEU A 94 -5.80 -0.62 -1.90
C LEU A 94 -6.92 -1.06 -2.85
N ASP A 95 -8.02 -1.42 -2.23
CA ASP A 95 -9.26 -1.74 -2.91
C ASP A 95 -9.91 -0.48 -3.47
N SER A 96 -10.20 -0.48 -4.77
CA SER A 96 -10.93 0.64 -5.38
C SER A 96 -12.44 0.55 -5.15
N GLY A 97 -12.96 -0.59 -4.69
CA GLY A 97 -14.37 -0.82 -4.40
C GLY A 97 -15.22 -1.08 -5.65
N THR A 98 -14.60 -1.42 -6.77
CA THR A 98 -15.30 -1.66 -8.04
C THR A 98 -16.05 -3.00 -8.03
N ALA A 99 -17.08 -3.15 -8.86
CA ALA A 99 -17.86 -4.40 -8.93
C ALA A 99 -17.11 -5.54 -9.63
N THR A 100 -16.04 -5.23 -10.37
CA THR A 100 -15.25 -6.18 -11.14
C THR A 100 -13.92 -6.44 -10.44
N THR A 101 -13.79 -7.63 -9.88
CA THR A 101 -12.58 -8.10 -9.19
C THR A 101 -11.35 -8.13 -10.09
N ASP A 102 -11.54 -8.26 -11.40
CA ASP A 102 -10.48 -8.44 -12.41
C ASP A 102 -9.65 -7.18 -12.64
N THR A 103 -10.10 -6.04 -12.09
CA THR A 103 -9.39 -4.76 -12.20
C THR A 103 -8.71 -4.33 -10.90
N GLU A 104 -8.74 -5.19 -9.88
CA GLU A 104 -8.21 -4.90 -8.54
C GLU A 104 -7.28 -6.03 -8.10
N ILE A 105 -5.98 -5.83 -8.31
CA ILE A 105 -4.93 -6.82 -8.00
C ILE A 105 -4.91 -7.28 -6.53
N ILE A 106 -5.44 -6.45 -5.62
CA ILE A 106 -5.53 -6.75 -4.20
C ILE A 106 -6.67 -7.72 -3.84
N ARG A 107 -7.65 -7.96 -4.74
CA ARG A 107 -8.81 -8.83 -4.49
C ARG A 107 -8.66 -10.26 -5.00
N MET A 108 -7.57 -10.57 -5.69
CA MET A 108 -7.35 -11.89 -6.26
C MET A 108 -5.87 -12.26 -6.24
N SER A 109 -5.57 -13.43 -5.69
CA SER A 109 -4.29 -14.10 -5.92
C SER A 109 -4.33 -14.69 -7.33
N HIS A 110 -3.91 -13.92 -8.32
CA HIS A 110 -3.91 -14.34 -9.71
C HIS A 110 -2.50 -14.71 -10.17
N CYS A 111 -2.33 -15.92 -10.70
CA CYS A 111 -1.15 -16.30 -11.48
C CYS A 111 -1.51 -16.07 -12.95
N GLY A 112 -1.12 -14.94 -13.52
CA GLY A 112 -1.41 -14.66 -14.92
C GLY A 112 -0.61 -13.49 -15.46
N ARG A 113 -0.94 -13.13 -16.69
CA ARG A 113 -0.21 -12.12 -17.47
C ARG A 113 -0.80 -10.73 -17.21
N PHE A 114 0.08 -9.76 -17.01
CA PHE A 114 -0.25 -8.34 -16.90
C PHE A 114 0.83 -7.52 -17.60
N TYR A 115 0.50 -6.28 -17.94
CA TYR A 115 1.48 -5.35 -18.47
C TYR A 115 2.19 -4.62 -17.31
N TYR A 116 3.51 -4.62 -17.33
CA TYR A 116 4.34 -3.80 -16.46
C TYR A 116 4.87 -2.62 -17.28
N ASN A 117 4.30 -1.44 -17.04
CA ASN A 117 4.44 -0.27 -17.91
C ASN A 117 3.96 -0.62 -19.33
N ASP A 118 4.86 -0.62 -20.31
CA ASP A 118 4.56 -0.86 -21.73
C ASP A 118 4.93 -2.28 -22.21
N ARG A 119 5.21 -3.20 -21.28
CA ARG A 119 5.71 -4.55 -21.57
C ARG A 119 4.87 -5.63 -20.92
#